data_AF-A0A0Q4WZ98-F1
#
_entry.id   AF-A0A0Q4WZ98-F1
#
_cell.length_a   1.000
_cell.length_b   1.000
_cell.length_c   1.000
_cell.angle_alpha   90.00
_cell.angle_beta   90.00
_cell.angle_gamma   90.00
#
_symmetry.space_group_name_H-M   'P 1'
#
loop_
_entity.id
_entity.type
_entity.pdbx_description
1 polymer ?
#
loop_
_entity_poly.entity_id
_entity_poly.type
_entity_poly.pdbx_seq_one_letter_code
_entity_poly.pdbx_strand_id
1 'polypeptide(L)'
;MFSTKDLLDLLDRIPVWKRLGELPAKLDEANERIAALEKRLERMPGEGCPKCGALAMRLDKAGRPVGPEENQRRTDTWKCVECGHSEIRTVQVSHR
;
A
#
# COMPACT_ATOMS: atom_id res chain seq x y z
N MET A 1 -0.49 46.50 30.61
CA MET A 1 -1.48 45.41 30.51
C MET A 1 -1.16 44.69 29.21
N PHE A 2 -0.63 43.47 29.25
CA PHE A 2 -0.29 42.75 28.02
C PHE A 2 -1.57 42.24 27.36
N SER A 3 -1.82 42.62 26.11
CA SER A 3 -2.95 42.13 25.34
C SER A 3 -2.66 40.72 24.82
N THR A 4 -3.68 39.88 24.72
CA THR A 4 -3.56 38.54 24.12
C THR A 4 -3.08 38.60 22.66
N LYS A 5 -3.38 39.70 21.95
CA LYS A 5 -2.86 39.96 20.59
C LYS A 5 -1.34 40.19 20.57
N ASP A 6 -0.81 40.98 21.50
CA ASP A 6 0.63 41.25 21.58
C ASP A 6 1.43 39.97 21.88
N LEU A 7 0.81 39.05 22.63
CA LEU A 7 1.42 37.76 22.95
C LEU A 7 1.47 36.83 21.73
N LEU A 8 0.42 36.80 20.92
CA LEU A 8 0.38 36.02 19.66
C LEU A 8 1.38 36.55 18.64
N ASP A 9 1.47 37.87 18.48
CA ASP A 9 2.43 38.52 17.58
C ASP A 9 3.90 38.26 17.98
N LEU A 10 4.17 38.08 19.28
CA LEU A 10 5.49 37.73 19.79
C LEU A 10 5.82 36.25 19.50
N LEU A 11 4.84 35.35 19.64
CA LEU A 11 5.01 33.93 19.36
C LEU A 11 5.28 33.69 17.87
N ASP A 12 4.64 34.42 16.96
CA ASP A 12 4.90 34.34 15.51
C ASP A 12 6.32 34.74 15.08
N ARG A 13 7.06 35.46 15.93
CA ARG A 13 8.47 35.79 15.69
C ARG A 13 9.40 34.64 16.03
N ILE A 14 8.93 33.64 16.78
CA ILE A 14 9.71 32.46 17.16
C ILE A 14 9.51 31.39 16.07
N PRO A 15 10.57 30.94 15.38
CA PRO A 15 10.47 30.01 14.26
C PRO A 15 9.77 28.68 14.60
N VAL A 16 9.87 28.24 15.86
CA VAL A 16 9.23 27.02 16.35
C VAL A 16 7.71 27.16 16.40
N TRP A 17 7.18 28.32 16.81
CA TRP A 17 5.74 28.57 16.90
C TRP A 17 5.07 28.64 15.53
N LYS A 18 5.76 29.22 14.53
CA LYS A 18 5.32 29.16 13.12
C LYS A 18 5.19 27.72 12.62
N ARG A 19 6.17 26.87 12.91
CA ARG A 19 6.10 25.44 12.54
C ARG A 19 4.95 24.71 13.25
N LEU A 20 4.68 25.06 14.51
CA LEU A 20 3.55 24.50 15.27
C LEU A 20 2.19 24.91 14.66
N GLY A 21 2.07 26.13 14.14
CA GLY A 21 0.86 26.58 13.45
C GLY A 21 0.59 25.84 12.14
N GLU A 22 1.63 25.37 11.44
CA GLU A 22 1.48 24.59 10.20
C GLU A 22 1.24 23.09 10.43
N LEU A 23 1.46 22.59 11.65
CA LEU A 23 1.35 21.15 11.96
C LEU A 23 -0.06 20.58 11.73
N PRO A 24 -1.16 21.25 12.14
CA PRO A 24 -2.50 20.73 11.90
C PRO A 24 -2.75 20.45 10.41
N ALA A 25 -2.41 21.40 9.53
CA ALA A 25 -2.58 21.24 8.09
C ALA A 25 -1.75 20.06 7.52
N LYS A 26 -0.51 19.89 7.99
CA LYS A 26 0.34 18.75 7.57
C LYS A 26 -0.19 17.42 8.11
N LEU A 27 -0.79 17.43 9.30
CA LEU A 27 -1.39 16.24 9.91
C LEU A 27 -2.65 15.82 9.14
N ASP A 28 -3.50 16.78 8.78
CA ASP A 28 -4.70 16.53 7.98
C ASP A 28 -4.34 15.95 6.61
N GLU A 29 -3.37 16.55 5.91
CA GLU A 29 -2.86 16.03 4.64
C GLU A 29 -2.30 14.60 4.77
N ALA A 30 -1.55 14.33 5.85
CA ALA A 30 -1.01 13.00 6.11
C ALA A 30 -2.12 11.98 6.37
N ASN A 31 -3.12 12.35 7.18
CA ASN A 31 -4.28 11.50 7.48
C ASN A 31 -5.09 11.18 6.23
N GLU A 32 -5.32 12.17 5.35
CA GLU A 32 -6.00 11.95 4.06
C GLU A 32 -5.25 10.97 3.17
N ARG A 33 -3.91 11.09 3.08
CA ARG A 33 -3.07 10.17 2.32
C ARG A 33 -3.12 8.75 2.90
N ILE A 34 -3.08 8.61 4.22
CA ILE A 34 -3.18 7.32 4.90
C ILE A 34 -4.53 6.68 4.61
N ALA A 35 -5.64 7.40 4.80
CA ALA A 35 -6.99 6.89 4.54
C ALA A 35 -7.15 6.45 3.07
N ALA A 36 -6.58 7.18 2.12
CA ALA A 36 -6.58 6.79 0.71
C ALA A 36 -5.78 5.50 0.44
N LEU A 37 -4.66 5.29 1.14
CA LEU A 37 -3.86 4.07 1.04
C LEU A 37 -4.57 2.88 1.71
N GLU A 38 -5.15 3.07 2.89
CA GLU A 38 -5.92 2.05 3.60
C GLU A 38 -7.11 1.56 2.75
N LYS A 39 -7.87 2.49 2.14
CA LYS A 39 -8.95 2.16 1.21
C LYS A 39 -8.48 1.35 -0.01
N ARG A 40 -7.25 1.56 -0.48
CA ARG A 40 -6.66 0.75 -1.55
C ARG A 40 -6.33 -0.68 -1.09
N LEU A 41 -6.03 -0.86 0.20
CA LEU A 41 -5.72 -2.16 0.80
C LEU A 41 -6.96 -2.92 1.29
N GLU A 42 -8.10 -2.26 1.55
CA GLU A 42 -9.37 -2.91 1.92
C GLU A 42 -9.78 -3.99 0.91
N ARG A 43 -9.51 -3.78 -0.39
CA ARG A 43 -9.61 -4.85 -1.39
C ARG A 43 -8.39 -5.75 -1.24
N MET A 44 -8.55 -6.89 -0.55
CA MET A 44 -7.58 -7.99 -0.40
C MET A 44 -6.45 -7.89 -1.45
N PRO A 45 -5.29 -7.28 -1.12
CA PRO A 45 -4.42 -6.70 -2.13
C PRO A 45 -3.90 -7.79 -3.07
N GLY A 46 -3.90 -7.50 -4.37
CA GLY A 46 -3.24 -8.37 -5.35
C GLY A 46 -1.76 -8.30 -5.11
N GLU A 47 -1.03 -9.30 -5.60
CA GLU A 47 0.42 -9.18 -5.56
C GLU A 47 0.86 -8.01 -6.46
N GLY A 48 2.02 -7.43 -6.12
CA GLY A 48 2.63 -6.38 -6.91
C GLY A 48 2.99 -6.89 -8.29
N CYS A 49 2.53 -6.20 -9.34
CA CYS A 49 2.94 -6.51 -10.70
C CYS A 49 4.38 -6.05 -10.92
N PRO A 50 5.30 -6.92 -11.38
CA PRO A 50 6.70 -6.53 -11.63
C PRO A 50 6.84 -5.54 -12.80
N LYS A 51 5.80 -5.39 -13.62
CA LYS A 51 5.82 -4.51 -14.80
C LYS A 51 5.27 -3.11 -14.50
N CYS A 52 4.12 -3.00 -13.85
CA CYS A 52 3.45 -1.70 -13.61
C CYS A 52 3.43 -1.27 -12.14
N GLY A 53 3.86 -2.12 -11.20
CA GLY A 53 3.86 -1.82 -9.77
C GLY A 53 2.48 -1.84 -9.10
N ALA A 54 1.39 -2.03 -9.85
CA ALA A 54 0.05 -2.12 -9.29
C ALA A 54 -0.13 -3.43 -8.50
N LEU A 55 -0.82 -3.36 -7.35
CA LEU A 55 -1.22 -4.51 -6.52
C LEU A 55 -2.42 -5.26 -7.15
N ALA A 56 -2.25 -5.68 -8.40
CA ALA A 56 -3.30 -6.20 -9.25
C ALA A 56 -2.96 -7.55 -9.90
N MET A 57 -1.88 -8.21 -9.48
CA MET A 57 -1.60 -9.60 -9.89
C MET A 57 -2.55 -10.55 -9.17
N ARG A 58 -3.24 -11.38 -9.95
CA ARG A 58 -4.17 -12.41 -9.47
C ARG A 58 -3.88 -13.73 -10.16
N LEU A 59 -4.24 -14.83 -9.50
CA LEU A 59 -4.21 -16.15 -10.10
C LEU A 59 -5.28 -16.23 -11.19
N ASP A 60 -4.86 -16.43 -12.44
CA ASP A 60 -5.76 -16.60 -13.60
C ASP A 60 -6.14 -18.08 -13.74
N LYS A 61 -5.16 -18.97 -13.67
CA LYS A 61 -5.36 -20.42 -13.78
C LYS A 61 -4.43 -21.18 -12.85
N ALA A 62 -5.00 -22.07 -12.04
CA ALA A 62 -4.23 -23.06 -11.30
C ALA A 62 -3.95 -24.27 -12.19
N GLY A 63 -2.68 -24.69 -12.25
CA GLY A 63 -2.30 -25.91 -12.96
C GLY A 63 -2.73 -27.18 -12.23
N ARG A 64 -2.75 -28.31 -12.93
CA ARG A 64 -2.86 -29.61 -12.26
C ARG A 64 -1.56 -29.91 -11.50
N PRO A 65 -1.63 -30.47 -10.28
CA PRO A 65 -0.47 -31.01 -9.61
C PRO A 65 0.17 -32.13 -10.44
N VAL A 66 1.49 -32.13 -10.54
CA VAL A 66 2.30 -33.12 -11.25
C VAL A 66 3.39 -33.63 -10.30
N GLY A 67 3.65 -34.93 -10.33
CA GLY A 67 4.68 -35.58 -9.53
C GLY A 67 4.12 -36.52 -8.44
N PRO A 68 5.01 -37.22 -7.72
CA PRO A 68 4.62 -38.07 -6.60
C PRO A 68 4.00 -37.24 -5.46
N GLU A 69 3.10 -37.84 -4.69
CA GLU A 69 2.30 -37.18 -3.64
C GLU A 69 3.13 -36.33 -2.67
N GLU A 70 4.31 -36.83 -2.27
CA GLU A 70 5.25 -36.16 -1.36
C GLU A 70 5.88 -34.88 -1.94
N ASN A 71 5.94 -34.74 -3.27
CA ASN A 71 6.62 -33.65 -3.97
C ASN A 71 5.81 -33.10 -5.15
N GLN A 72 4.49 -33.04 -5.01
CA GLN A 72 3.63 -32.50 -6.06
C GLN A 72 3.95 -31.03 -6.33
N ARG A 73 4.09 -30.68 -7.60
CA ARG A 73 4.26 -29.30 -8.06
C ARG A 73 3.11 -28.94 -8.97
N ARG A 74 2.60 -27.72 -8.89
CA ARG A 74 1.63 -27.19 -9.85
C ARG A 74 2.18 -25.92 -10.49
N THR A 75 1.80 -25.72 -11.74
CA THR A 75 2.20 -24.55 -12.53
C THR A 75 1.01 -23.61 -12.64
N ASP A 76 1.08 -22.50 -11.91
CA ASP A 76 0.04 -21.50 -11.80
C ASP A 76 0.32 -20.34 -12.75
N THR A 77 -0.69 -19.91 -13.50
CA THR A 77 -0.63 -18.71 -14.34
C THR A 77 -1.22 -17.53 -13.57
N TRP A 78 -0.43 -16.50 -13.39
CA TRP A 78 -0.81 -15.26 -12.74
C TRP A 78 -0.93 -14.14 -13.78
N LYS A 79 -1.93 -13.27 -13.64
CA LYS A 79 -2.19 -12.18 -14.57
C LYS A 79 -2.49 -10.88 -13.82
N CYS A 80 -1.89 -9.79 -14.29
CA CYS A 80 -2.20 -8.44 -13.85
C CYS A 80 -3.50 -7.97 -14.51
N VAL A 81 -4.46 -7.52 -13.71
CA VAL A 81 -5.71 -6.96 -14.23
C VAL A 81 -5.51 -5.59 -14.88
N GLU A 82 -4.55 -4.80 -14.40
CA GLU A 82 -4.30 -3.43 -14.86
C GLU A 82 -3.53 -3.37 -16.20
N CYS A 83 -2.39 -4.07 -16.31
CA CYS A 83 -1.53 -3.99 -17.49
C CYS A 83 -1.53 -5.25 -18.37
N GLY A 84 -2.29 -6.29 -17.98
CA GLY A 84 -2.39 -7.55 -18.70
C GLY A 84 -1.15 -8.43 -18.65
N HIS A 85 -0.09 -8.05 -17.92
CA HIS A 85 1.12 -8.86 -17.78
C HIS A 85 0.81 -10.22 -17.14
N SER A 86 1.33 -11.29 -17.74
CA SER A 86 1.15 -12.66 -17.25
C SER A 86 2.49 -13.30 -16.91
N GLU A 87 2.52 -14.06 -15.82
CA GLU A 87 3.68 -14.84 -15.40
C GLU A 87 3.27 -16.25 -14.99
N ILE A 88 4.22 -17.17 -15.08
CA ILE A 88 4.02 -18.58 -14.76
C ILE A 88 4.86 -18.89 -13.53
N ARG A 89 4.21 -19.42 -12.49
CA ARG A 89 4.86 -19.76 -11.22
C ARG A 89 4.68 -21.24 -10.93
N THR A 90 5.76 -21.91 -10.57
CA THR A 90 5.69 -23.31 -10.12
C THR A 90 5.73 -23.32 -8.61
N VAL A 91 4.67 -23.82 -7.98
CA VAL A 91 4.55 -23.93 -6.52
C VAL A 91 4.49 -25.39 -6.12
N GLN A 92 5.14 -25.73 -5.00
CA GLN A 92 5.00 -27.05 -4.39
C GLN A 92 3.66 -27.11 -3.67
N VAL A 93 2.88 -28.16 -3.93
CA VAL A 93 1.59 -28.39 -3.29
C VAL A 93 1.88 -29.03 -1.94
N SER A 94 1.80 -28.26 -0.85
CA SER A 94 1.83 -28.85 0.49
C SER A 94 0.44 -29.39 0.82
N HIS A 95 0.32 -30.70 1.05
CA HIS A 95 -0.84 -31.26 1.73
C HIS A 95 -0.81 -30.81 3.20
N ARG A 96 -1.91 -30.22 3.67
CA ARG A 96 -2.08 -29.75 5.07
C ARG A 96 -3.01 -30.69 5.81
#